data_AF-A0A2S7SY10-F1
#
_entry.id   AF-A0A2S7SY10-F1
#
_cell.length_a   1.000
_cell.length_b   1.000
_cell.length_c   1.000
_cell.angle_alpha   90.00
_cell.angle_beta   90.00
_cell.angle_gamma   90.00
#
_symmetry.space_group_name_H-M   'P 1'
#
loop_
_entity.id
_entity.type
_entity.pdbx_description
1 polymer ?
#
loop_
_entity_poly.entity_id
_entity_poly.type
_entity_poly.pdbx_seq_one_letter_code
_entity_poly.pdbx_strand_id
1 'polypeptide(L)'
;MEDKKKARSSCGVSLSLDIIGDKWSLLIVRDLAYLGKDTYGDLLKMEEGIATNVLADRLVVLEKAEIITKEIFVGSKSKFKYRLTEKGIDLYPIIMEIMFWGSKYCEVKPEQIGIAKMTKQQRDAFTKDVMKKRHKELTERS
;
A
#
# COMPACT_ATOMS: atom_id res chain seq x y z
N MET A 1 -24.70 8.50 -16.60
CA MET A 1 -23.93 7.69 -17.56
C MET A 1 -22.47 7.90 -17.19
N GLU A 2 -21.86 6.96 -16.47
CA GLU A 2 -20.42 7.02 -16.19
C GLU A 2 -19.66 6.71 -17.48
N ASP A 3 -18.78 7.62 -17.89
CA ASP A 3 -17.76 7.37 -18.90
C ASP A 3 -16.88 6.21 -18.42
N LYS A 4 -17.19 4.97 -18.87
CA LYS A 4 -16.25 3.85 -18.79
C LYS A 4 -15.06 4.22 -19.66
N LYS A 5 -14.06 4.86 -19.05
CA LYS A 5 -12.78 5.16 -19.68
C LYS A 5 -12.26 3.86 -20.28
N LYS A 6 -12.26 3.78 -21.61
CA LYS A 6 -11.89 2.57 -22.34
C LYS A 6 -10.48 2.17 -21.90
N ALA A 7 -10.33 0.98 -21.33
CA ALA A 7 -9.03 0.49 -20.89
C ALA A 7 -8.04 0.56 -22.05
N ARG A 8 -6.86 1.15 -21.81
CA ARG A 8 -5.84 1.35 -22.86
C ARG A 8 -5.38 0.02 -23.46
N SER A 9 -5.41 -1.05 -22.66
CA SER A 9 -5.20 -2.44 -23.08
C SER A 9 -5.82 -3.41 -22.07
N SER A 10 -5.94 -4.69 -22.45
CA SER A 10 -6.32 -5.79 -21.54
C SER A 10 -5.12 -6.37 -20.77
N CYS A 11 -3.94 -5.78 -20.89
CA CYS A 11 -2.74 -6.24 -20.19
C CYS A 11 -2.85 -5.96 -18.68
N GLY A 12 -2.65 -6.98 -17.85
CA GLY A 12 -2.72 -6.86 -16.39
C GLY A 12 -1.82 -5.77 -15.82
N VAL A 13 -0.63 -5.56 -16.40
CA VAL A 13 0.27 -4.47 -16.02
C VAL A 13 -0.38 -3.10 -16.29
N SER A 14 -0.95 -2.89 -17.48
CA SER A 14 -1.61 -1.63 -17.82
C SER A 14 -2.79 -1.33 -16.90
N LEU A 15 -3.61 -2.35 -16.63
CA LEU A 15 -4.78 -2.23 -15.74
C LEU A 15 -4.35 -1.92 -14.31
N SER A 16 -3.31 -2.58 -13.81
CA SER A 16 -2.74 -2.29 -12.49
C SER A 16 -2.19 -0.88 -12.42
N LEU A 17 -1.44 -0.42 -13.44
CA LEU A 17 -0.86 0.93 -13.44
C LEU A 17 -1.92 2.04 -13.47
N ASP A 18 -3.10 1.80 -14.03
CA ASP A 18 -4.21 2.75 -13.97
C ASP A 18 -4.77 2.91 -12.54
N ILE A 19 -4.53 1.93 -11.65
CA ILE A 19 -4.98 1.96 -10.25
C ILE A 19 -3.83 2.35 -9.31
N ILE A 20 -2.68 1.68 -9.38
CA ILE A 20 -1.57 1.77 -8.41
C ILE A 20 -0.29 2.39 -8.98
N GLY A 21 -0.29 2.84 -10.24
CA GLY A 21 0.89 3.34 -10.94
C GLY A 21 1.28 4.79 -10.62
N ASP A 22 0.53 5.47 -9.75
CA ASP A 22 0.90 6.79 -9.27
C ASP A 22 1.96 6.70 -8.14
N LYS A 23 2.53 7.86 -7.79
CA LYS A 23 3.61 7.95 -6.80
C LYS A 23 3.19 7.59 -5.35
N TRP A 24 1.89 7.60 -5.05
CA TRP A 24 1.39 7.60 -3.66
C TRP A 24 0.66 6.32 -3.26
N SER A 25 -0.03 5.64 -4.18
CA SER A 25 -0.84 4.46 -3.84
C SER A 25 -0.11 3.41 -3.05
N LEU A 26 1.06 3.00 -3.54
CA LEU A 26 1.85 1.96 -2.88
C LEU A 26 2.49 2.44 -1.57
N LEU A 27 2.72 3.74 -1.41
CA LEU A 27 3.16 4.32 -0.13
C LEU A 27 2.03 4.31 0.91
N ILE A 28 0.80 4.63 0.50
CA ILE A 28 -0.38 4.55 1.38
C ILE A 28 -0.60 3.10 1.82
N VAL A 29 -0.53 2.13 0.90
CA VAL A 29 -0.67 0.70 1.23
C VAL A 29 0.45 0.24 2.17
N ARG A 30 1.71 0.65 1.92
CA ARG A 30 2.85 0.38 2.80
C ARG A 30 2.57 0.88 4.22
N ASP A 31 2.15 2.12 4.37
CA ASP A 31 1.96 2.74 5.69
C ASP A 31 0.79 2.11 6.47
N LEU A 32 -0.29 1.77 5.78
CA LEU A 32 -1.41 1.00 6.36
C LEU A 32 -0.98 -0.39 6.83
N ALA A 33 -0.10 -1.05 6.07
CA ALA A 33 0.38 -2.40 6.41
C ALA A 33 1.37 -2.40 7.59
N TYR A 34 2.27 -1.42 7.66
CA TYR A 34 3.44 -1.49 8.56
C TYR A 34 3.35 -0.61 9.79
N LEU A 35 2.84 0.60 9.62
CA LEU A 35 3.04 1.66 10.61
C LEU A 35 1.83 1.86 11.52
N GLY A 36 0.77 1.04 11.35
CA GLY A 36 -0.48 1.17 12.10
C GLY A 36 -1.17 2.51 11.86
N LYS A 37 -0.78 3.22 10.79
CA LYS A 37 -1.35 4.50 10.40
C LYS A 37 -2.68 4.25 9.72
N ASP A 38 -3.73 4.17 10.53
CA ASP A 38 -5.07 3.81 10.05
C ASP A 38 -6.01 5.01 9.94
N THR A 39 -5.58 6.24 10.25
CA THR A 39 -6.40 7.44 10.07
C THR A 39 -5.88 8.37 8.98
N TYR A 40 -6.76 9.24 8.47
CA TYR A 40 -6.36 10.28 7.53
C TYR A 40 -5.22 11.16 8.07
N GLY A 41 -5.29 11.53 9.36
CA GLY A 41 -4.27 12.35 10.00
C GLY A 41 -2.93 11.65 10.14
N ASP A 42 -2.91 10.32 10.31
CA ASP A 42 -1.68 9.54 10.38
C ASP A 42 -1.04 9.42 8.99
N LEU A 43 -1.85 9.18 7.96
CA LEU A 43 -1.40 9.14 6.56
C LEU A 43 -0.93 10.50 6.05
N LEU A 44 -1.44 11.61 6.58
CA LEU A 44 -0.87 12.94 6.27
C LEU A 44 0.52 13.16 6.84
N LYS A 45 0.89 12.45 7.92
CA LYS A 45 2.20 12.54 8.57
C LYS A 45 3.22 11.58 7.96
N MET A 46 2.99 11.10 6.75
CA MET A 46 3.99 10.35 5.99
C MET A 46 5.24 11.20 5.77
N GLU A 47 6.41 10.55 5.83
CA GLU A 47 7.70 11.22 5.67
C GLU A 47 7.81 11.89 4.29
N GLU A 48 7.18 11.29 3.28
CA GLU A 48 7.19 11.77 1.89
C GLU A 48 6.35 13.04 1.66
N GLY A 49 5.57 13.50 2.64
CA GLY A 49 4.88 14.79 2.59
C GLY A 49 3.76 14.86 1.55
N ILE A 50 2.81 13.93 1.58
CA ILE A 50 1.65 13.94 0.66
C ILE A 50 0.75 15.18 0.90
N ALA A 51 0.36 15.85 -0.18
CA ALA A 51 -0.60 16.95 -0.10
C ALA A 51 -2.01 16.45 0.25
N THR A 52 -2.77 17.24 1.01
CA THR A 52 -4.12 16.89 1.50
C THR A 52 -5.09 16.52 0.39
N ASN A 53 -5.17 17.31 -0.68
CA ASN A 53 -6.03 17.01 -1.83
C ASN A 53 -5.62 15.70 -2.51
N VAL A 54 -4.32 15.47 -2.70
CA VAL A 54 -3.81 14.25 -3.33
C VAL A 54 -4.12 13.02 -2.48
N LEU A 55 -3.93 13.08 -1.16
CA LEU A 55 -4.28 11.98 -0.27
C LEU A 55 -5.77 11.66 -0.32
N ALA A 56 -6.63 12.68 -0.26
CA ALA A 56 -8.08 12.49 -0.35
C ALA A 56 -8.48 11.80 -1.67
N ASP A 57 -7.97 12.28 -2.81
CA ASP A 57 -8.24 11.70 -4.12
C ASP A 57 -7.76 10.25 -4.20
N ARG A 58 -6.55 9.96 -3.69
CA ARG A 58 -6.00 8.60 -3.71
C ARG A 58 -6.79 7.63 -2.83
N LEU A 59 -7.23 8.05 -1.65
CA LEU A 59 -8.05 7.21 -0.78
C LEU A 59 -9.38 6.84 -1.46
N VAL A 60 -10.01 7.78 -2.17
CA VAL A 60 -11.24 7.49 -2.95
C VAL A 60 -10.96 6.47 -4.07
N VAL A 61 -9.84 6.61 -4.79
CA VAL A 61 -9.47 5.66 -5.85
C VAL A 61 -9.21 4.26 -5.29
N LEU A 62 -8.45 4.16 -4.19
CA LEU A 62 -8.12 2.89 -3.56
C LEU A 62 -9.35 2.21 -2.93
N GLU A 63 -10.27 2.99 -2.36
CA GLU A 63 -11.55 2.50 -1.83
C GLU A 63 -12.44 1.96 -2.95
N LYS A 64 -12.61 2.72 -4.04
CA LYS A 64 -13.36 2.27 -5.23
C LYS A 64 -12.76 1.03 -5.89
N ALA A 65 -11.44 0.87 -5.81
CA ALA A 65 -10.75 -0.30 -6.32
C ALA A 65 -10.77 -1.49 -5.35
N GLU A 66 -11.44 -1.38 -4.19
CA GLU A 66 -11.51 -2.39 -3.14
C GLU A 66 -10.14 -2.81 -2.62
N ILE A 67 -9.16 -1.91 -2.66
CA ILE A 67 -7.83 -2.10 -2.08
C ILE A 67 -7.86 -1.75 -0.58
N ILE A 68 -8.69 -0.77 -0.23
CA ILE A 68 -8.92 -0.36 1.16
C ILE A 68 -10.42 -0.29 1.48
N THR A 69 -10.76 -0.41 2.75
CA THR A 69 -12.07 -0.03 3.30
C THR A 69 -11.95 1.22 4.14
N LYS A 70 -13.04 1.99 4.23
CA LYS A 70 -13.19 3.12 5.14
C LYS A 70 -14.28 2.81 6.16
N GLU A 71 -13.89 2.71 7.43
CA GLU A 71 -14.75 2.29 8.53
C GLU A 71 -14.98 3.45 9.50
N ILE A 72 -16.20 3.53 10.06
CA ILE A 72 -16.51 4.44 11.16
C ILE A 72 -16.06 3.79 12.45
N PHE A 73 -15.21 4.49 13.22
CA PHE A 73 -14.74 3.99 14.51
C PHE A 73 -15.25 4.87 15.65
N VAL A 74 -16.32 4.41 16.30
CA VAL A 74 -16.91 5.09 17.46
C VAL A 74 -15.97 4.92 18.66
N GLY A 75 -15.40 6.02 19.16
CA GLY A 75 -14.49 6.02 20.32
C GLY A 75 -13.06 6.52 20.04
N SER A 76 -12.71 6.83 18.79
CA SER A 76 -11.45 7.50 18.44
C SER A 76 -11.66 9.00 18.20
N LYS A 77 -10.61 9.81 18.39
CA LYS A 77 -10.60 11.24 17.98
C LYS A 77 -10.80 11.39 16.46
N SER A 78 -10.43 10.39 15.66
CA SER A 78 -10.74 10.32 14.24
C SER A 78 -12.00 9.51 14.01
N LYS A 79 -12.96 10.08 13.28
CA LYS A 79 -14.23 9.41 12.93
C LYS A 79 -14.04 8.23 11.96
N PHE A 80 -12.98 8.26 11.15
CA PHE A 80 -12.75 7.27 10.11
C PHE A 80 -11.39 6.60 10.27
N LYS A 81 -11.40 5.28 10.03
CA LYS A 81 -10.21 4.47 9.85
C LYS A 81 -10.19 3.83 8.46
N TYR A 82 -9.00 3.66 7.92
CA TYR A 82 -8.75 2.96 6.67
C TYR A 82 -8.08 1.63 6.97
N ARG A 83 -8.50 0.57 6.27
CA ARG A 83 -7.91 -0.76 6.40
C ARG A 83 -7.65 -1.36 5.03
N LEU A 84 -6.64 -2.23 4.95
CA LEU A 84 -6.41 -3.02 3.74
C LEU A 84 -7.44 -4.14 3.65
N THR A 85 -7.92 -4.39 2.43
CA THR A 85 -8.62 -5.62 2.08
C THR A 85 -7.62 -6.74 1.79
N GLU A 86 -8.11 -7.94 1.53
CA GLU A 86 -7.29 -9.04 0.98
C GLU A 86 -6.58 -8.62 -0.31
N LYS A 87 -7.31 -8.00 -1.24
CA LYS A 87 -6.77 -7.43 -2.49
C LYS A 87 -5.67 -6.39 -2.25
N GLY A 88 -5.79 -5.58 -1.19
CA GLY A 88 -4.76 -4.61 -0.83
C GLY A 88 -3.51 -5.25 -0.25
N ILE A 89 -3.64 -6.40 0.42
CA ILE A 89 -2.50 -7.15 0.98
C ILE A 89 -1.75 -7.90 -0.11
N ASP A 90 -2.45 -8.36 -1.15
CA ASP A 90 -1.82 -8.96 -2.33
C ASP A 90 -0.90 -8.01 -3.11
N LEU A 91 -0.96 -6.70 -2.84
CA LEU A 91 0.00 -5.72 -3.39
C LEU A 91 1.37 -5.76 -2.69
N TYR A 92 1.45 -6.41 -1.54
CA TYR A 92 2.64 -6.36 -0.71
C TYR A 92 3.89 -6.98 -1.35
N PRO A 93 3.81 -8.13 -2.06
CA PRO A 93 4.97 -8.65 -2.81
C PRO A 93 5.50 -7.64 -3.83
N ILE A 94 4.62 -6.84 -4.45
CA ILE A 94 5.02 -5.80 -5.41
C ILE A 94 5.78 -4.68 -4.69
N ILE A 95 5.26 -4.23 -3.53
CA ILE A 95 5.92 -3.22 -2.69
C ILE A 95 7.32 -3.69 -2.28
N MET A 96 7.44 -4.96 -1.89
CA MET A 96 8.71 -5.59 -1.53
C MET A 96 9.71 -5.59 -2.69
N GLU A 97 9.29 -5.98 -3.89
CA GLU A 97 10.15 -5.95 -5.08
C GLU A 97 10.59 -4.53 -5.45
N ILE A 98 9.70 -3.54 -5.34
CA ILE A 98 10.07 -2.13 -5.53
C ILE A 98 11.10 -1.69 -4.49
N MET A 99 10.94 -2.09 -3.22
CA MET A 99 11.90 -1.77 -2.16
C MET A 99 13.26 -2.45 -2.40
N PHE A 100 13.27 -3.71 -2.82
CA PHE A 100 14.52 -4.42 -3.16
C PHE A 100 15.22 -3.81 -4.37
N TRP A 101 14.47 -3.39 -5.38
CA TRP A 101 15.01 -2.69 -6.54
C TRP A 101 15.57 -1.33 -6.14
N GLY A 102 14.80 -0.53 -5.38
CA GLY A 102 15.19 0.79 -4.90
C GLY A 102 16.44 0.74 -4.01
N SER A 103 16.52 -0.20 -3.08
CA SER A 103 17.71 -0.37 -2.23
C SER A 103 18.98 -0.75 -3.00
N LYS A 104 18.84 -1.33 -4.20
CA LYS A 104 19.97 -1.69 -5.06
C LYS A 104 20.43 -0.54 -5.96
N TYR A 105 19.51 0.28 -6.46
CA TYR A 105 19.79 1.24 -7.53
C TYR A 105 19.62 2.71 -7.15
N CYS A 106 19.02 3.00 -6.00
CA CYS A 106 18.84 4.36 -5.49
C CYS A 106 19.73 4.59 -4.27
N GLU A 107 19.97 5.86 -3.98
CA GLU A 107 20.56 6.26 -2.69
C GLU A 107 19.52 6.02 -1.59
N VAL A 108 19.80 5.06 -0.71
CA VAL A 108 18.96 4.74 0.44
C VAL A 108 19.70 5.04 1.73
N LYS A 109 18.96 5.31 2.79
CA LYS A 109 19.54 5.55 4.12
C LYS A 109 20.34 4.31 4.58
N PRO A 110 21.40 4.46 5.39
CA PRO A 110 22.26 3.36 5.82
C PRO A 110 21.53 2.17 6.44
N GLU A 111 20.44 2.42 7.17
CA GLU A 111 19.59 1.39 7.77
C GLU A 111 18.90 0.47 6.74
N GLN A 112 18.76 0.90 5.48
CA GLN A 112 18.16 0.11 4.41
C GLN A 112 19.19 -0.66 3.57
N ILE A 113 20.50 -0.47 3.80
CA ILE A 113 21.56 -1.18 3.06
C ILE A 113 21.48 -2.70 3.25
N GLY A 114 21.01 -3.16 4.42
CA GLY A 114 20.81 -4.59 4.68
C GLY A 114 19.81 -5.25 3.72
N ILE A 115 18.81 -4.49 3.26
CA ILE A 115 17.79 -4.95 2.29
C ILE A 115 18.41 -5.17 0.91
N ALA A 116 19.33 -4.29 0.49
CA ALA A 116 20.02 -4.40 -0.80
C ALA A 116 20.85 -5.69 -0.92
N LYS A 117 21.40 -6.15 0.20
CA LYS A 117 22.30 -7.32 0.29
C LYS A 117 21.56 -8.66 0.40
N MET A 118 20.23 -8.65 0.54
CA MET A 118 19.45 -9.89 0.65
C MET A 118 19.52 -10.72 -0.64
N THR A 119 19.76 -12.02 -0.48
CA THR A 119 19.64 -13.00 -1.57
C THR A 119 18.19 -13.19 -1.98
N LYS A 120 17.94 -13.72 -3.18
CA LYS A 120 16.58 -14.04 -3.64
C LYS A 120 15.81 -14.92 -2.64
N GLN A 121 16.46 -15.94 -2.09
CA GLN A 121 15.83 -16.83 -1.09
C GLN A 121 15.44 -16.08 0.19
N GLN A 122 16.28 -15.15 0.66
CA GLN A 122 15.97 -14.32 1.83
C GLN A 122 14.79 -13.37 1.55
N ARG A 123 14.74 -12.78 0.35
CA ARG A 123 13.63 -11.90 -0.10
C ARG A 123 12.31 -12.66 -0.17
N ASP A 124 12.32 -13.86 -0.75
CA ASP A 124 11.15 -14.73 -0.88
C ASP A 124 10.63 -15.16 0.50
N ALA A 125 11.53 -15.57 1.40
CA ALA A 125 11.17 -15.96 2.76
C ALA A 125 10.57 -14.79 3.55
N PHE A 126 11.23 -13.62 3.49
CA PHE A 126 10.73 -12.41 4.14
C PHE A 126 9.34 -12.01 3.64
N THR A 127 9.14 -12.02 2.31
CA THR A 127 7.85 -11.66 1.72
C THR A 127 6.74 -12.61 2.16
N LYS A 128 7.01 -13.93 2.17
CA LYS A 128 6.06 -14.95 2.66
C LYS A 128 5.70 -14.75 4.13
N ASP A 129 6.70 -14.50 4.97
CA ASP A 129 6.48 -14.31 6.41
C ASP A 129 5.58 -13.11 6.69
N VAL A 130 5.80 -12.00 5.98
CA VAL A 130 4.92 -10.85 6.17
C VAL A 130 3.52 -11.14 5.63
N MET A 131 3.40 -11.73 4.44
CA MET A 131 2.09 -12.08 3.88
C MET A 131 1.28 -12.95 4.85
N LYS A 132 1.91 -13.96 5.45
CA LYS A 132 1.29 -14.83 6.45
C LYS A 132 0.82 -14.05 7.68
N LYS A 133 1.65 -13.13 8.19
CA LYS A 133 1.29 -12.28 9.33
C LYS A 133 0.09 -11.39 9.02
N ARG A 134 0.06 -10.77 7.84
CA ARG A 134 -1.01 -9.85 7.44
C ARG A 134 -2.33 -10.58 7.25
N HIS A 135 -2.34 -11.70 6.54
CA HIS A 135 -3.55 -12.50 6.37
C HIS A 135 -4.13 -12.94 7.72
N LYS A 136 -3.27 -13.41 8.64
CA LYS A 136 -3.68 -13.76 10.00
C LYS A 136 -4.35 -12.58 10.73
N GLU A 137 -3.79 -11.37 10.62
CA GLU A 137 -4.35 -10.16 11.23
C GLU A 137 -5.72 -9.76 10.65
N LEU A 138 -6.08 -10.05 9.38
CA LEU A 138 -7.47 -9.83 8.92
C LEU A 138 -8.42 -10.88 9.48
N THR A 139 -8.00 -12.14 9.46
CA THR A 139 -8.86 -13.25 9.91
C THR A 139 -9.20 -13.13 11.39
N GLU A 140 -8.25 -12.69 12.22
CA GLU A 140 -8.47 -12.48 13.67
C GLU A 140 -9.31 -11.23 13.99
N ARG A 141 -9.61 -10.39 13.00
CA ARG A 141 -10.37 -9.14 13.16
C ARG A 141 -11.76 -9.17 12.52
N SER A 142 -12.12 -10.27 11.87
CA SER A 142 -13.44 -10.55 11.29
C SER A 142 -14.31 -11.34 12.25
#